data_AF-A0A3N0XKX1-F1
#
_entry.id   AF-A0A3N0XKX1-F1
#
_cell.length_a   1.000
_cell.length_b   1.000
_cell.length_c   1.000
_cell.angle_alpha   90.00
_cell.angle_beta   90.00
_cell.angle_gamma   90.00
#
_symmetry.space_group_name_H-M   'P 1'
#
loop_
_entity.id
_entity.type
_entity.pdbx_description
1 polymer ?
#
loop_
_entity_poly.entity_id
_entity_poly.type
_entity_poly.pdbx_seq_one_letter_code
_entity_poly.pdbx_strand_id
1 'polypeptide(L)'
;MAYLRPIFSAKAQADWCFQLKGFTIRSGEKTLPFIFKDIMGLEPEALAGSQPDEIINAVFGHVKDGYKFNQGQALANQDQHYISDPSLSDQAFCLVYVIDANTVQFTDDKLIDKLKIIRQKISDKGIPQVVVMTKVDEACPLVKNDLRKIYCSKKIKEKMEMCSAKTGVPMTNIFPVKNYHEEIDTEDDIDVLILKALEQIVQIANDRLLDSGDY
;
A
#
# COMPACT_ATOMS: atom_id res chain seq x y z
N MET A 1 0.10 -10.38 1.97
CA MET A 1 0.57 -8.98 1.86
C MET A 1 -0.52 -8.06 2.36
N ALA A 2 -0.14 -6.96 3.02
CA ALA A 2 -1.07 -5.89 3.37
C ALA A 2 -0.79 -4.68 2.49
N TYR A 3 -1.83 -4.11 1.88
CA TYR A 3 -1.76 -2.83 1.20
C TYR A 3 -2.22 -1.74 2.17
N LEU A 4 -1.37 -0.75 2.40
CA LEU A 4 -1.77 0.59 2.81
C LEU A 4 -2.11 1.42 1.57
N ARG A 5 -3.29 2.03 1.55
CA ARG A 5 -3.58 3.12 0.61
C ARG A 5 -3.23 4.47 1.26
N PRO A 6 -2.21 5.18 0.80
CA PRO A 6 -2.11 6.62 0.85
C PRO A 6 -3.33 7.26 0.21
N ILE A 7 -3.81 8.26 0.91
CA ILE A 7 -5.00 9.00 0.57
C ILE A 7 -4.64 10.05 -0.48
N PHE A 8 -5.42 10.06 -1.56
CA PHE A 8 -6.26 11.18 -2.01
C PHE A 8 -6.75 10.83 -3.42
N SER A 9 -7.72 9.91 -3.50
CA SER A 9 -8.67 9.99 -4.61
C SER A 9 -9.69 11.06 -4.21
N ALA A 10 -9.58 12.23 -4.82
CA ALA A 10 -10.70 13.16 -4.87
C ALA A 10 -11.91 12.39 -5.41
N LYS A 11 -12.85 12.06 -4.51
CA LYS A 11 -14.06 11.27 -4.75
C LYS A 11 -13.83 9.78 -5.11
N ALA A 12 -13.08 9.05 -4.30
CA ALA A 12 -13.60 7.71 -3.98
C ALA A 12 -14.79 7.92 -3.03
N GLN A 13 -16.00 7.54 -3.47
CA GLN A 13 -17.20 7.54 -2.63
C GLN A 13 -16.86 7.01 -1.24
N ALA A 14 -17.12 7.82 -0.22
CA ALA A 14 -16.73 7.63 1.17
C ALA A 14 -17.34 6.37 1.84
N ASP A 15 -17.93 5.44 1.09
CA ASP A 15 -18.84 4.41 1.60
C ASP A 15 -18.26 2.97 1.57
N TRP A 16 -17.05 2.73 1.03
CA TRP A 16 -16.63 1.36 0.65
C TRP A 16 -15.37 0.77 1.33
N CYS A 17 -14.54 1.54 2.05
CA CYS A 17 -13.29 1.02 2.65
C CYS A 17 -13.15 1.37 4.14
N PHE A 18 -14.11 0.92 4.95
CA PHE A 18 -14.02 0.99 6.41
C PHE A 18 -13.53 -0.32 7.04
N GLN A 19 -13.30 -1.38 6.25
CA GLN A 19 -13.15 -2.73 6.76
C GLN A 19 -11.89 -3.41 6.23
N LEU A 20 -11.15 -4.12 7.09
CA LEU A 20 -10.06 -5.01 6.67
C LEU A 20 -10.63 -6.14 5.81
N LYS A 21 -10.15 -6.28 4.58
CA LYS A 21 -10.64 -7.30 3.65
C LYS A 21 -9.53 -7.96 2.87
N GLY A 22 -9.46 -9.29 2.93
CA GLY A 22 -8.61 -10.12 2.09
C GLY A 22 -9.18 -10.36 0.69
N PHE A 23 -8.30 -10.31 -0.31
CA PHE A 23 -8.58 -10.59 -1.71
C PHE A 23 -7.59 -11.65 -2.22
N THR A 24 -8.14 -12.73 -2.76
CA THR A 24 -7.39 -13.78 -3.45
C THR A 24 -7.39 -13.54 -4.95
N ILE A 25 -6.26 -13.73 -5.62
CA ILE A 25 -6.18 -13.69 -7.08
C ILE A 25 -6.28 -15.10 -7.65
N ARG A 26 -6.99 -15.25 -8.77
CA ARG A 26 -7.12 -16.49 -9.52
C ARG A 26 -6.47 -16.37 -10.89
N SER A 27 -5.83 -17.43 -11.34
CA SER A 27 -5.34 -17.61 -12.71
C SER A 27 -5.97 -18.89 -13.27
N GLY A 28 -6.99 -18.72 -14.13
CA GLY A 28 -7.89 -19.81 -14.50
C GLY A 28 -8.58 -20.41 -13.28
N GLU A 29 -8.46 -21.74 -13.11
CA GLU A 29 -9.03 -22.47 -11.97
C GLU A 29 -8.13 -22.46 -10.73
N LYS A 30 -6.90 -21.96 -10.82
CA LYS A 30 -5.92 -21.98 -9.73
C LYS A 30 -5.97 -20.68 -8.93
N THR A 31 -6.02 -20.80 -7.61
CA THR A 31 -5.81 -19.66 -6.71
C THR A 31 -4.32 -19.45 -6.53
N LEU A 32 -3.85 -18.22 -6.72
CA LEU A 32 -2.44 -17.87 -6.52
C LEU A 32 -2.10 -17.90 -5.03
N PRO A 33 -0.87 -18.27 -4.64
CA PRO A 33 -0.50 -18.52 -3.25
C PRO A 33 -0.20 -17.24 -2.47
N PHE A 34 -0.95 -16.16 -2.72
CA PHE A 34 -0.84 -14.91 -1.99
C PHE A 34 -2.19 -14.22 -1.84
N ILE A 35 -2.33 -13.50 -0.74
CA ILE A 35 -3.55 -12.75 -0.37
C ILE A 35 -3.18 -11.29 -0.20
N PHE A 36 -4.04 -10.43 -0.71
CA PHE A 36 -3.97 -9.00 -0.55
C PHE A 36 -4.98 -8.52 0.47
N LYS A 37 -4.52 -7.89 1.55
CA LYS A 37 -5.39 -7.27 2.55
C LYS A 37 -5.49 -5.77 2.27
N ASP A 38 -6.69 -5.29 1.98
CA ASP A 38 -7.00 -3.86 1.84
C ASP A 38 -7.40 -3.29 3.20
N ILE A 39 -6.88 -2.10 3.53
CA ILE A 39 -7.16 -1.40 4.80
C ILE A 39 -7.56 0.04 4.52
N MET A 40 -8.25 0.65 5.49
CA MET A 40 -8.61 2.06 5.41
C MET A 40 -7.36 2.95 5.31
N GLY A 41 -7.44 4.02 4.52
CA GLY A 41 -6.32 4.93 4.28
C GLY A 41 -5.98 5.80 5.49
N LEU A 42 -4.83 6.48 5.41
CA LEU A 42 -4.35 7.46 6.39
C LEU A 42 -4.79 8.90 6.08
N GLU A 43 -5.58 9.53 6.95
CA GLU A 43 -5.93 10.95 6.83
C GLU A 43 -5.05 11.81 7.74
N PRO A 44 -4.83 13.11 7.39
CA PRO A 44 -4.01 13.99 8.21
C PRO A 44 -4.62 14.32 9.58
N GLU A 45 -5.95 14.40 9.67
CA GLU A 45 -6.65 14.67 10.91
C GLU A 45 -6.41 13.55 11.93
N ALA A 46 -6.22 13.92 13.20
CA ALA A 46 -5.82 12.97 14.24
C ALA A 46 -6.83 11.83 14.42
N LEU A 47 -8.12 12.11 14.31
CA LEU A 47 -9.21 11.15 14.50
C LEU A 47 -9.79 10.58 13.20
N ALA A 48 -9.25 10.97 12.05
CA ALA A 48 -9.74 10.55 10.75
C ALA A 48 -8.72 9.62 10.07
N GLY A 49 -9.21 8.76 9.18
CA GLY A 49 -8.40 7.68 8.60
C GLY A 49 -7.90 6.69 9.66
N SER A 50 -7.25 5.61 9.23
CA SER A 50 -6.70 4.63 10.17
C SER A 50 -5.67 5.25 11.10
N GLN A 51 -5.65 4.78 12.35
CA GLN A 51 -4.60 5.11 13.29
C GLN A 51 -3.35 4.26 13.01
N PRO A 52 -2.14 4.79 13.23
CA PRO A 52 -0.90 4.03 13.06
C PRO A 52 -0.92 2.64 13.72
N ASP A 53 -1.41 2.55 14.96
CA ASP A 53 -1.45 1.29 15.70
C ASP A 53 -2.42 0.27 15.08
N GLU A 54 -3.54 0.70 14.50
CA GLU A 54 -4.47 -0.22 13.81
C GLU A 54 -3.80 -0.84 12.58
N ILE A 55 -3.05 -0.05 11.83
CA ILE A 55 -2.29 -0.49 10.66
C ILE A 55 -1.17 -1.44 11.08
N ILE A 56 -0.42 -1.09 12.12
CA ILE A 56 0.66 -1.93 12.65
C ILE A 56 0.10 -3.26 13.12
N ASN A 57 -1.00 -3.25 13.86
CA ASN A 57 -1.69 -4.46 14.31
C ASN A 57 -2.17 -5.30 13.12
N ALA A 58 -2.73 -4.69 12.08
CA ALA A 58 -3.17 -5.41 10.89
C ALA A 58 -1.99 -6.06 10.14
N VAL A 59 -0.86 -5.36 10.04
CA VAL A 59 0.38 -5.87 9.44
C VAL A 59 0.95 -7.03 10.26
N PHE A 60 0.93 -6.94 11.59
CA PHE A 60 1.38 -8.01 12.49
C PHE A 60 0.36 -9.12 12.69
N GLY A 61 -0.76 -9.11 11.95
CA GLY A 61 -1.74 -10.20 11.98
C GLY A 61 -2.65 -10.20 13.21
N HIS A 62 -2.64 -9.16 14.03
CA HIS A 62 -3.48 -9.03 15.21
C HIS A 62 -4.94 -8.68 14.88
N VAL A 63 -5.27 -8.45 13.61
CA VAL A 63 -6.60 -8.01 13.16
C VAL A 63 -7.21 -9.03 12.21
N LYS A 64 -8.42 -9.51 12.53
CA LYS A 64 -9.19 -10.42 11.67
C LYS A 64 -9.83 -9.67 10.51
N ASP A 65 -9.93 -10.35 9.38
CA ASP A 65 -10.77 -9.93 8.27
C ASP A 65 -12.17 -9.61 8.77
N GLY A 66 -12.70 -8.49 8.32
CA GLY A 66 -13.99 -7.98 8.75
C GLY A 66 -13.93 -6.91 9.86
N TYR A 67 -12.76 -6.62 10.44
CA TYR A 67 -12.59 -5.51 11.37
C TYR A 67 -12.93 -4.17 10.72
N LYS A 68 -13.70 -3.31 11.40
CA LYS A 68 -14.05 -1.97 10.92
C LYS A 68 -13.22 -0.91 11.63
N PHE A 69 -12.45 -0.14 10.85
CA PHE A 69 -11.65 0.99 11.31
C PHE A 69 -12.55 2.17 11.72
N ASN A 70 -12.04 3.02 12.63
CA ASN A 70 -12.66 4.29 13.01
C ASN A 70 -14.11 4.22 13.56
N GLN A 71 -14.36 3.32 14.52
CA GLN A 71 -15.63 3.30 15.27
C GLN A 71 -15.63 4.16 16.54
N GLY A 72 -14.66 5.07 16.70
CA GLY A 72 -14.49 5.85 17.94
C GLY A 72 -13.90 5.05 19.12
N GLN A 73 -13.51 3.79 18.89
CA GLN A 73 -12.84 2.93 19.86
C GLN A 73 -11.63 2.27 19.20
N ALA A 74 -10.47 2.35 19.85
CA ALA A 74 -9.28 1.62 19.43
C ALA A 74 -9.48 0.11 19.59
N LEU A 75 -8.86 -0.70 18.72
CA LEU A 75 -8.88 -2.16 18.83
C LEU A 75 -8.35 -2.59 20.21
N ALA A 76 -9.25 -3.06 21.07
CA ALA A 76 -8.91 -3.55 22.39
C ALA A 76 -8.62 -5.06 22.35
N ASN A 77 -7.80 -5.55 23.27
CA ASN A 77 -7.46 -6.98 23.36
C ASN A 77 -8.69 -7.90 23.60
N GLN A 78 -9.81 -7.32 24.04
CA GLN A 78 -11.07 -8.01 24.28
C GLN A 78 -12.02 -7.98 23.07
N ASP A 79 -11.65 -7.31 21.98
CA ASP A 79 -12.42 -7.29 20.74
C ASP A 79 -12.39 -8.68 20.07
N GLN A 80 -13.54 -9.15 19.60
CA GLN A 80 -13.67 -10.43 18.89
C GLN A 80 -12.81 -10.52 17.61
N HIS A 81 -12.47 -9.36 17.02
CA HIS A 81 -11.63 -9.24 15.83
C HIS A 81 -10.14 -9.14 16.16
N TYR A 82 -9.76 -9.09 17.45
CA TYR A 82 -8.37 -9.14 17.87
C TYR A 82 -7.85 -10.58 17.90
N ILE A 83 -6.61 -10.78 17.43
CA ILE A 83 -5.86 -12.03 17.56
C ILE A 83 -4.70 -11.75 18.52
N SER A 84 -4.71 -12.37 19.70
CA SER A 84 -3.68 -12.12 20.71
C SER A 84 -2.31 -12.71 20.37
N ASP A 85 -2.29 -13.86 19.70
CA ASP A 85 -1.07 -14.58 19.32
C ASP A 85 -1.17 -14.95 17.83
N PRO A 86 -0.79 -14.04 16.92
CA PRO A 86 -0.97 -14.22 15.49
C PRO A 86 0.05 -15.23 14.94
N SER A 87 -0.45 -16.19 14.17
CA SER A 87 0.40 -17.11 13.43
C SER A 87 1.15 -16.40 12.29
N LEU A 88 2.17 -17.04 11.74
CA LEU A 88 2.89 -16.52 10.57
C LEU A 88 1.96 -16.28 9.37
N SER A 89 0.91 -17.10 9.21
CA SER A 89 -0.11 -16.92 8.16
C SER A 89 -1.05 -15.73 8.37
N ASP A 90 -1.15 -15.21 9.59
CA ASP A 90 -1.97 -14.02 9.88
C ASP A 90 -1.24 -12.72 9.50
N GLN A 91 0.09 -12.76 9.52
CA GLN A 91 0.99 -11.62 9.31
C GLN A 91 1.13 -11.21 7.84
N ALA A 92 1.39 -9.94 7.62
CA ALA A 92 1.74 -9.40 6.31
C ALA A 92 3.25 -9.45 6.08
N PHE A 93 3.64 -10.02 4.94
CA PHE A 93 5.05 -10.14 4.53
C PHE A 93 5.60 -8.93 3.79
N CYS A 94 4.73 -8.01 3.40
CA CYS A 94 5.09 -6.77 2.73
C CYS A 94 3.97 -5.78 2.98
N LEU A 95 4.35 -4.54 3.25
CA LEU A 95 3.45 -3.41 3.32
C LEU A 95 3.62 -2.52 2.08
N VAL A 96 2.53 -2.29 1.36
CA VAL A 96 2.54 -1.51 0.12
C VAL A 96 1.81 -0.20 0.33
N TYR A 97 2.42 0.95 0.03
CA TYR A 97 1.79 2.27 0.03
C TYR A 97 1.37 2.68 -1.39
N VAL A 98 0.07 2.79 -1.69
CA VAL A 98 -0.50 3.37 -2.94
C VAL A 98 -0.58 4.92 -2.97
N ILE A 99 0.44 5.65 -3.44
CA ILE A 99 0.49 7.14 -3.41
C ILE A 99 0.07 7.75 -4.75
N ASP A 100 -0.85 8.72 -4.78
CA ASP A 100 -1.13 9.51 -6.00
C ASP A 100 0.01 10.50 -6.28
N ALA A 101 0.63 10.43 -7.47
CA ALA A 101 1.75 11.27 -7.90
C ALA A 101 1.47 12.78 -7.80
N ASN A 102 0.21 13.20 -7.91
CA ASN A 102 -0.20 14.60 -7.73
C ASN A 102 -0.13 15.04 -6.27
N THR A 103 -0.30 14.10 -5.34
CA THR A 103 -0.43 14.33 -3.88
C THR A 103 0.86 14.10 -3.10
N VAL A 104 1.91 13.55 -3.74
CA VAL A 104 3.25 13.30 -3.18
C VAL A 104 3.90 14.52 -2.52
N GLN A 105 3.37 15.73 -2.75
CA GLN A 105 3.87 16.94 -2.11
C GLN A 105 3.73 16.93 -0.58
N PHE A 106 2.94 16.02 0.02
CA PHE A 106 2.79 15.79 1.47
C PHE A 106 3.11 17.03 2.31
N THR A 107 2.19 17.98 2.28
CA THR A 107 2.31 19.27 2.98
C THR A 107 1.81 19.21 4.42
N ASP A 108 1.26 18.07 4.84
CA ASP A 108 0.77 17.89 6.20
C ASP A 108 1.75 17.06 7.04
N ASP A 109 2.36 17.73 8.03
CA ASP A 109 3.32 17.13 8.94
C ASP A 109 2.72 15.99 9.77
N LYS A 110 1.42 16.03 10.08
CA LYS A 110 0.75 14.98 10.86
C LYS A 110 0.70 13.67 10.08
N LEU A 111 0.41 13.74 8.78
CA LEU A 111 0.38 12.56 7.93
C LEU A 111 1.79 11.95 7.79
N ILE A 112 2.80 12.81 7.64
CA ILE A 112 4.21 12.37 7.61
C ILE A 112 4.59 11.70 8.92
N ASP A 113 4.17 12.23 10.06
CA ASP A 113 4.47 11.64 11.36
C ASP A 113 3.77 10.29 11.57
N LYS A 114 2.51 10.15 11.14
CA LYS A 114 1.83 8.84 11.10
C LYS A 114 2.62 7.83 10.26
N LEU A 115 3.07 8.21 9.06
CA LEU A 115 3.87 7.36 8.19
C LEU A 115 5.22 6.97 8.82
N LYS A 116 5.90 7.91 9.49
CA LYS A 116 7.16 7.61 10.20
C LYS A 116 6.97 6.57 11.30
N ILE A 117 5.91 6.70 12.10
CA ILE A 117 5.59 5.75 13.19
C ILE A 117 5.37 4.35 12.62
N ILE A 118 4.52 4.25 11.59
CA ILE A 118 4.22 2.99 10.91
C ILE A 118 5.50 2.37 10.35
N ARG A 119 6.27 3.16 9.58
CA ARG A 119 7.51 2.71 8.97
C ARG A 119 8.46 2.14 10.00
N GLN A 120 8.72 2.89 11.07
CA GLN A 120 9.70 2.48 12.09
C GLN A 120 9.28 1.16 12.74
N LYS A 121 8.03 1.06 13.20
CA LYS A 121 7.52 -0.16 13.85
C LYS A 121 7.56 -1.38 12.94
N ILE A 122 7.22 -1.21 11.67
CA ILE A 122 7.20 -2.30 10.69
C ILE A 122 8.63 -2.71 10.30
N SER A 123 9.53 -1.74 10.14
CA SER A 123 10.96 -1.98 9.90
C SER A 123 11.64 -2.71 11.06
N ASP A 124 11.25 -2.44 12.31
CA ASP A 124 11.78 -3.14 13.50
C ASP A 124 11.48 -4.66 13.47
N LYS A 125 10.44 -5.09 12.73
CA LYS A 125 10.09 -6.50 12.49
C LYS A 125 10.66 -7.06 11.19
N GLY A 126 11.48 -6.28 10.48
CA GLY A 126 12.07 -6.66 9.20
C GLY A 126 11.04 -6.82 8.09
N ILE A 127 9.84 -6.23 8.21
CA ILE A 127 8.82 -6.33 7.17
C ILE A 127 9.14 -5.28 6.09
N PRO A 128 9.34 -5.69 4.83
CA PRO A 128 9.65 -4.77 3.75
C PRO A 128 8.46 -3.85 3.43
N GLN A 129 8.81 -2.66 2.96
CA GLN A 129 7.87 -1.60 2.61
C GLN A 129 8.16 -1.14 1.19
N VAL A 130 7.10 -0.93 0.42
CA VAL A 130 7.16 -0.52 -0.99
C VAL A 130 6.09 0.52 -1.29
N VAL A 131 6.28 1.32 -2.33
CA VAL A 131 5.31 2.32 -2.79
C VAL A 131 4.86 1.97 -4.21
N VAL A 132 3.56 2.00 -4.44
CA VAL A 132 2.97 2.07 -5.78
C VAL A 132 2.53 3.51 -6.01
N MET A 133 3.27 4.25 -6.84
CA MET A 133 2.96 5.65 -7.14
C MET A 133 2.05 5.72 -8.37
N THR A 134 0.78 6.07 -8.16
CA THR A 134 -0.29 6.07 -9.16
C THR A 134 -0.47 7.44 -9.83
N LYS A 135 -1.29 7.51 -10.91
CA LYS A 135 -1.63 8.75 -11.64
C LYS A 135 -0.43 9.55 -12.15
N VAL A 136 0.62 8.84 -12.53
CA VAL A 136 1.86 9.40 -13.05
C VAL A 136 1.66 10.09 -14.41
N ASP A 137 0.70 9.61 -15.18
CA ASP A 137 0.25 10.19 -16.44
C ASP A 137 -0.43 11.56 -16.21
N GLU A 138 -1.29 11.69 -15.21
CA GLU A 138 -1.87 13.00 -14.83
C GLU A 138 -0.79 13.96 -14.32
N ALA A 139 0.17 13.45 -13.55
CA ALA A 139 1.24 14.26 -12.98
C ALA A 139 2.22 14.78 -14.03
N CYS A 140 2.36 14.13 -15.19
CA CYS A 140 3.35 14.51 -16.21
C CYS A 140 2.79 14.40 -17.64
N PRO A 141 2.61 15.53 -18.36
CA PRO A 141 2.12 15.51 -19.74
C PRO A 141 2.95 14.66 -20.71
N LEU A 142 4.28 14.59 -20.49
CA LEU A 142 5.15 13.72 -21.29
C LEU A 142 4.77 12.24 -21.14
N VAL A 143 4.44 11.81 -19.92
CA VAL A 143 4.05 10.44 -19.61
C VAL A 143 2.60 10.18 -20.00
N LYS A 144 1.73 11.18 -19.91
CA LYS A 144 0.37 11.11 -20.47
C LYS A 144 0.37 10.79 -21.96
N ASN A 145 1.29 11.41 -22.71
CA ASN A 145 1.39 11.24 -24.15
C ASN A 145 2.12 9.94 -24.55
N ASP A 146 3.12 9.54 -23.76
CA ASP A 146 3.90 8.33 -24.00
C ASP A 146 4.33 7.72 -22.64
N LEU A 147 3.61 6.68 -22.22
CA LEU A 147 3.82 6.01 -20.93
C LEU A 147 5.24 5.42 -20.82
N ARG A 148 5.89 5.10 -21.94
CA ARG A 148 7.26 4.57 -21.98
C ARG A 148 8.28 5.58 -21.49
N LYS A 149 7.92 6.87 -21.40
CA LYS A 149 8.78 7.93 -20.86
C LYS A 149 8.76 8.01 -19.33
N ILE A 150 8.03 7.15 -18.63
CA ILE A 150 7.89 7.18 -17.16
C ILE A 150 9.24 7.22 -16.42
N TYR A 151 10.20 6.36 -16.78
CA TYR A 151 11.53 6.31 -16.14
C TYR A 151 12.55 7.29 -16.74
N CYS A 152 12.23 7.93 -17.87
CA CYS A 152 13.06 8.96 -18.49
C CYS A 152 12.60 10.38 -18.12
N SER A 153 11.41 10.51 -17.57
CA SER A 153 10.81 11.80 -17.21
C SER A 153 11.45 12.35 -15.94
N LYS A 154 12.11 13.51 -16.06
CA LYS A 154 12.65 14.25 -14.91
C LYS A 154 11.58 14.55 -13.86
N LYS A 155 10.36 14.91 -14.29
CA LYS A 155 9.25 15.23 -13.38
C LYS A 155 8.81 14.02 -12.55
N ILE A 156 8.75 12.83 -13.18
CA ILE A 156 8.42 11.60 -12.44
C ILE A 156 9.54 11.22 -11.49
N LYS A 157 10.80 11.33 -11.91
CA LYS A 157 11.96 11.10 -11.04
C LYS A 157 11.92 12.00 -9.80
N GLU A 158 11.69 13.30 -9.95
CA GLU A 158 11.56 14.24 -8.83
C GLU A 158 10.41 13.84 -7.89
N LYS A 159 9.26 13.41 -8.43
CA LYS A 159 8.13 12.91 -7.62
C LYS A 159 8.52 11.64 -6.86
N MET A 160 9.22 10.70 -7.48
CA MET A 160 9.72 9.51 -6.78
C MET A 160 10.69 9.89 -5.65
N GLU A 161 11.61 10.84 -5.88
CA GLU A 161 12.57 11.31 -4.88
C GLU A 161 11.86 11.98 -3.70
N MET A 162 10.86 12.81 -3.97
CA MET A 162 10.00 13.39 -2.93
C MET A 162 9.25 12.32 -2.14
N CYS A 163 8.69 11.33 -2.83
CA CYS A 163 7.98 10.21 -2.22
C CYS A 163 8.89 9.41 -1.30
N SER A 164 10.11 9.10 -1.75
CA SER A 164 11.15 8.44 -0.97
C SER A 164 11.50 9.24 0.28
N ALA A 165 11.74 10.55 0.15
CA ALA A 165 12.07 11.41 1.29
C ALA A 165 10.94 11.46 2.34
N LYS A 166 9.67 11.48 1.91
CA LYS A 166 8.51 11.63 2.79
C LYS A 166 8.10 10.32 3.46
N THR A 167 8.12 9.21 2.72
CA THR A 167 7.77 7.89 3.24
C THR A 167 8.96 7.24 3.96
N GLY A 168 10.19 7.53 3.55
CA GLY A 168 11.40 6.80 3.92
C GLY A 168 11.57 5.46 3.23
N VAL A 169 10.75 5.15 2.22
CA VAL A 169 10.91 3.96 1.37
C VAL A 169 11.98 4.26 0.33
N PRO A 170 12.98 3.39 0.13
CA PRO A 170 14.05 3.63 -0.84
C PRO A 170 13.48 3.71 -2.26
N MET A 171 14.13 4.51 -3.12
CA MET A 171 13.74 4.73 -4.51
C MET A 171 13.57 3.43 -5.32
N THR A 172 14.37 2.42 -5.00
CA THR A 172 14.32 1.08 -5.62
C THR A 172 13.00 0.35 -5.36
N ASN A 173 12.28 0.74 -4.31
CA ASN A 173 11.02 0.14 -3.88
C ASN A 173 9.83 1.06 -4.19
N ILE A 174 9.99 2.02 -5.09
CA ILE A 174 8.92 2.91 -5.57
C ILE A 174 8.61 2.56 -7.01
N PHE A 175 7.39 2.08 -7.26
CA PHE A 175 6.92 1.63 -8.56
C PHE A 175 5.91 2.63 -9.12
N PRO A 176 6.30 3.49 -10.07
CA PRO A 176 5.37 4.39 -10.74
C PRO A 176 4.48 3.61 -11.72
N VAL A 177 3.16 3.78 -11.64
CA VAL A 177 2.16 3.08 -12.46
C VAL A 177 1.05 4.03 -12.92
N LYS A 178 0.44 3.70 -14.07
CA LYS A 178 -0.84 4.27 -14.51
C LYS A 178 -1.95 3.29 -14.08
N ASN A 179 -3.07 3.80 -13.56
CA ASN A 179 -4.24 2.98 -13.23
C ASN A 179 -5.22 2.98 -14.39
N TYR A 180 -5.93 1.86 -14.56
CA TYR A 180 -7.16 1.82 -15.34
C TYR A 180 -8.27 2.56 -14.60
N HIS A 181 -8.91 3.51 -15.27
CA HIS A 181 -10.02 4.28 -14.69
C HIS A 181 -11.08 4.68 -15.71
N GLU A 182 -10.69 4.89 -16.97
CA GLU A 182 -11.60 5.28 -18.07
C GLU A 182 -11.55 4.30 -19.24
N GLU A 183 -10.50 3.47 -19.32
CA GLU A 183 -10.28 2.52 -20.40
C GLU A 183 -11.20 1.29 -20.28
N ILE A 184 -11.69 0.81 -21.42
CA ILE A 184 -12.54 -0.40 -21.52
C ILE A 184 -11.67 -1.64 -21.70
N ASP A 185 -10.67 -1.55 -22.58
CA ASP A 185 -9.74 -2.61 -22.91
C ASP A 185 -8.42 -2.42 -22.18
N THR A 186 -7.70 -3.52 -21.96
CA THR A 186 -6.34 -3.50 -21.42
C THR A 186 -5.35 -2.98 -22.45
N GLU A 187 -4.32 -2.27 -21.99
CA GLU A 187 -3.24 -1.73 -22.79
C GLU A 187 -1.89 -2.29 -22.31
N ASP A 188 -1.11 -2.86 -23.23
CA ASP A 188 0.15 -3.54 -22.92
C ASP A 188 1.14 -2.67 -22.13
N ASP A 189 1.27 -1.39 -22.48
CA ASP A 189 2.20 -0.48 -21.80
C ASP A 189 1.78 -0.21 -20.34
N ILE A 190 0.47 -0.22 -20.03
CA ILE A 190 -0.06 -0.10 -18.66
C ILE A 190 0.12 -1.43 -17.93
N ASP A 191 -0.26 -2.53 -18.56
CA ASP A 191 -0.18 -3.87 -17.98
C ASP A 191 1.24 -4.24 -17.60
N VAL A 192 2.23 -3.93 -18.45
CA VAL A 192 3.63 -4.19 -18.14
C VAL A 192 4.06 -3.47 -16.86
N LEU A 193 3.63 -2.22 -16.62
CA LEU A 193 3.97 -1.50 -15.40
C LEU A 193 3.29 -2.09 -14.16
N ILE A 194 2.00 -2.41 -14.25
CA ILE A 194 1.24 -3.00 -13.13
C ILE A 194 1.78 -4.40 -12.80
N LEU A 195 1.99 -5.24 -13.81
CA LEU A 195 2.50 -6.60 -13.64
C LEU A 195 3.93 -6.60 -13.12
N LYS A 196 4.79 -5.67 -13.58
CA LYS A 196 6.14 -5.51 -13.02
C LYS A 196 6.11 -5.09 -11.56
N ALA A 197 5.26 -4.13 -11.19
CA ALA A 197 5.10 -3.74 -9.79
C ALA A 197 4.62 -4.93 -8.94
N LEU A 198 3.60 -5.64 -9.40
CA LEU A 198 3.06 -6.83 -8.74
C LEU A 198 4.14 -7.92 -8.56
N GLU A 199 4.88 -8.24 -9.62
CA GLU A 199 5.98 -9.20 -9.60
C GLU A 199 7.02 -8.85 -8.53
N GLN A 200 7.46 -7.59 -8.48
CA GLN A 200 8.43 -7.13 -7.49
C GLN A 200 7.89 -7.19 -6.06
N ILE A 201 6.63 -6.80 -5.84
CA ILE A 201 6.01 -6.88 -4.52
C ILE A 201 5.92 -8.34 -4.06
N VAL A 202 5.53 -9.26 -4.96
CA VAL A 202 5.49 -10.72 -4.69
C VAL A 202 6.85 -11.27 -4.37
N GLN A 203 7.87 -10.91 -5.13
CA GLN A 203 9.24 -11.35 -4.85
C GLN A 203 9.69 -10.88 -3.46
N ILE A 204 9.51 -9.59 -3.14
CA ILE A 204 9.90 -9.00 -1.86
C ILE A 204 9.19 -9.69 -0.68
N ALA A 205 7.89 -9.99 -0.81
CA ALA A 205 7.15 -10.70 0.23
C ALA A 205 7.60 -12.16 0.37
N ASN A 206 7.93 -12.82 -0.75
CA ASN A 206 8.39 -14.19 -0.76
C ASN A 206 9.78 -14.33 -0.14
N ASP A 207 10.70 -13.41 -0.45
CA ASP A 207 12.03 -13.38 0.17
C ASP A 207 11.90 -13.27 1.70
N ARG A 208 11.02 -12.38 2.18
CA ARG A 208 10.72 -12.26 3.61
C ARG A 208 10.11 -13.54 4.21
N LEU A 209 9.26 -14.24 3.47
CA LEU A 209 8.66 -15.51 3.91
C LEU A 209 9.73 -16.59 4.09
N LEU A 210 10.65 -16.71 3.14
CA LEU A 210 11.78 -17.65 3.22
C LEU A 210 12.65 -17.34 4.44
N ASP A 211 12.98 -16.07 4.67
CA ASP A 211 13.77 -15.64 5.83
C ASP A 211 13.07 -15.89 7.18
N SER A 212 11.72 -15.96 7.23
CA SER A 212 10.99 -16.37 8.45
C SER A 212 10.97 -17.87 8.71
N GLY A 213 11.22 -18.69 7.69
CA GLY A 213 11.13 -20.15 7.80
C GLY A 213 12.37 -20.83 8.38
N ASP A 214 13.47 -20.09 8.50
CA ASP A 214 14.79 -20.62 8.90
C ASP A 214 15.07 -20.59 10.43
N TYR A 215 14.03 -20.53 11.28
CA TYR A 215 14.16 -20.55 12.75
C TYR A 215 13.24 -21.56 13.44
#